data_AF-A0A9D4ND38-F1
#
_entry.id   AF-A0A9D4ND38-F1
#
_cell.length_a   1.000
_cell.length_b   1.000
_cell.length_c   1.000
_cell.angle_alpha   90.00
_cell.angle_beta   90.00
_cell.angle_gamma   90.00
#
_symmetry.space_group_name_H-M   'P 1'
#
loop_
_entity.id
_entity.type
_entity.pdbx_description
1 polymer ?
#
loop_
_entity_poly.entity_id
_entity_poly.type
_entity_poly.pdbx_seq_one_letter_code
_entity_poly.pdbx_strand_id
1 'polypeptide(L)'
;MQPERGPGYFKINNSILLDTKYQTQIKQEILNTVQNNKDANPNTLWEVIKRNIRNTTIRYTSFKQKETHKLETKTIKTIETLEKQLHVTNSTDTTAIENAITSNKQVLEGIYHIQLNGIILRAREQHVEHNEKNTNTSQTSKNVEVNKKLYTN
;
A
#
# COMPACT_ATOMS: atom_id res chain seq x y z
N MET A 1 28.94 7.77 20.52
CA MET A 1 27.96 6.70 20.24
C MET A 1 27.51 6.84 18.80
N GLN A 2 27.76 5.83 17.95
CA GLN A 2 27.10 5.79 16.64
C GLN A 2 25.67 5.29 16.84
N PRO A 3 24.67 5.84 16.11
CA PRO A 3 23.31 5.29 16.18
C PRO A 3 23.35 3.82 15.74
N GLU A 4 22.68 2.95 16.49
CA GLU A 4 22.50 1.56 16.07
C GLU A 4 21.92 1.55 14.65
N ARG A 5 22.50 0.73 13.78
CA ARG A 5 22.02 0.61 12.40
C ARG A 5 20.55 0.22 12.45
N GLY A 6 19.68 1.05 11.87
CA GLY A 6 18.27 0.71 11.72
C GLY A 6 18.09 -0.62 10.99
N PRO A 7 16.93 -1.29 11.15
CA PRO A 7 16.69 -2.60 10.58
C PRO A 7 17.00 -2.63 9.08
N GLY A 8 17.96 -3.47 8.68
CA GLY A 8 18.51 -3.55 7.31
C GLY A 8 17.56 -4.12 6.26
N TYR A 9 16.27 -4.26 6.58
CA TYR A 9 15.27 -4.91 5.75
C TYR A 9 14.37 -3.87 5.08
N PHE A 10 14.14 -4.05 3.77
CA PHE A 10 13.24 -3.19 3.02
C PHE A 10 11.79 -3.62 3.27
N LYS A 11 11.06 -2.85 4.09
CA LYS A 11 9.63 -3.07 4.36
C LYS A 11 8.78 -2.42 3.27
N ILE A 12 7.82 -3.16 2.71
CA ILE A 12 6.87 -2.65 1.71
C ILE A 12 5.43 -2.95 2.12
N ASN A 13 4.50 -2.10 1.71
CA ASN A 13 3.08 -2.37 1.90
C ASN A 13 2.64 -3.46 0.90
N ASN A 14 2.29 -4.66 1.39
CA ASN A 14 1.92 -5.79 0.55
C ASN A 14 0.71 -5.56 -0.36
N SER A 15 -0.17 -4.60 -0.04
CA SER A 15 -1.30 -4.26 -0.90
C SER A 15 -0.87 -3.78 -2.30
N ILE A 16 0.34 -3.22 -2.44
CA ILE A 16 0.86 -2.78 -3.75
C ILE A 16 1.16 -3.96 -4.67
N LEU A 17 1.40 -5.16 -4.11
CA LEU A 17 1.68 -6.37 -4.88
C LEU A 17 0.45 -6.83 -5.67
N LEU A 18 -0.75 -6.42 -5.26
CA LEU A 18 -2.02 -6.71 -5.93
C LEU A 18 -2.33 -5.72 -7.06
N ASP A 19 -1.57 -4.63 -7.18
CA ASP A 19 -1.81 -3.59 -8.17
C ASP A 19 -1.22 -3.98 -9.53
N THR A 20 -2.09 -4.19 -10.53
CA THR A 20 -1.71 -4.63 -11.87
C THR A 20 -0.73 -3.67 -12.56
N LYS A 21 -0.86 -2.36 -12.32
CA LYS A 21 0.05 -1.36 -12.90
C LYS A 21 1.45 -1.49 -12.29
N TYR A 22 1.52 -1.70 -10.98
CA TYR A 22 2.79 -1.98 -10.30
C TYR A 22 3.42 -3.28 -10.79
N GLN A 23 2.66 -4.38 -10.88
CA GLN A 23 3.16 -5.66 -11.36
C GLN A 23 3.76 -5.54 -12.77
N THR A 24 3.06 -4.83 -13.66
CA THR A 24 3.53 -4.60 -15.03
C THR A 24 4.84 -3.82 -15.04
N GLN A 25 4.94 -2.74 -14.26
CA GLN A 25 6.17 -1.95 -14.16
C GLN A 25 7.34 -2.75 -13.62
N ILE A 26 7.14 -3.56 -12.57
CA ILE A 26 8.22 -4.40 -12.01
C ILE A 26 8.66 -5.48 -12.99
N LYS A 27 7.72 -6.15 -13.68
CA LYS A 27 8.08 -7.15 -14.70
C LYS A 27 8.91 -6.53 -15.81
N GLN A 28 8.50 -5.36 -16.30
CA GLN A 28 9.27 -4.62 -17.31
C GLN A 28 10.64 -4.20 -16.79
N GLU A 29 10.74 -3.70 -15.56
CA GLU A 29 12.01 -3.30 -14.95
C GLU A 29 12.98 -4.47 -14.82
N ILE A 30 12.50 -5.66 -14.42
CA ILE A 30 13.31 -6.87 -14.33
C ILE A 30 13.83 -7.27 -15.72
N LEU A 31 12.95 -7.34 -16.72
CA LEU A 31 13.33 -7.70 -18.09
C LEU A 31 14.35 -6.73 -18.67
N ASN A 32 14.12 -5.42 -18.50
CA ASN A 32 15.06 -4.38 -18.95
C ASN A 32 16.41 -4.50 -18.23
N THR A 33 16.40 -4.75 -16.92
CA THR A 33 17.63 -4.90 -16.14
C THR A 33 18.44 -6.10 -16.63
N VAL A 34 17.79 -7.24 -16.88
CA VAL A 34 18.46 -8.44 -17.42
C VAL A 34 19.02 -8.17 -18.82
N GLN A 35 18.22 -7.56 -19.69
CA GLN A 35 18.63 -7.25 -21.07
C GLN A 35 19.82 -6.27 -21.12
N ASN A 36 19.88 -5.32 -20.21
CA ASN A 36 20.95 -4.31 -20.16
C ASN A 36 22.24 -4.82 -19.50
N ASN A 37 22.20 -5.96 -18.81
CA ASN A 37 23.31 -6.51 -18.04
C ASN A 37 23.59 -7.98 -18.42
N LYS A 38 23.44 -8.35 -19.69
CA LYS A 38 23.55 -9.74 -20.16
C LYS A 38 24.88 -10.41 -19.83
N ASP A 39 25.96 -9.64 -19.90
CA ASP A 39 27.32 -10.14 -19.70
C ASP A 39 27.77 -10.08 -18.23
N ALA A 40 26.87 -9.64 -17.32
CA ALA A 40 27.19 -9.54 -15.91
C ALA A 40 27.22 -10.91 -15.24
N ASN A 41 28.08 -11.04 -14.22
CA ASN A 41 28.05 -12.21 -13.33
C ASN A 41 26.65 -12.34 -12.68
N PRO A 42 26.10 -13.56 -12.54
CA PRO A 42 24.79 -13.79 -11.93
C PRO A 42 24.58 -13.13 -10.57
N ASN A 43 25.60 -13.12 -9.70
CA ASN A 43 25.54 -12.50 -8.37
C ASN A 43 25.40 -10.98 -8.48
N THR A 44 26.20 -10.35 -9.35
CA THR A 44 26.13 -8.91 -9.60
C THR A 44 24.79 -8.54 -10.23
N LEU A 45 24.33 -9.33 -11.20
CA LEU A 45 23.03 -9.12 -11.84
C LEU A 45 21.89 -9.16 -10.81
N TRP A 46 21.92 -10.12 -9.88
CA TRP A 46 20.92 -10.23 -8.82
C TRP A 46 20.88 -9.00 -7.91
N GLU A 47 22.04 -8.46 -7.51
CA GLU A 47 22.10 -7.22 -6.72
C GLU A 47 21.52 -6.02 -7.49
N VAL A 48 21.80 -5.92 -8.78
CA VAL A 48 21.26 -4.85 -9.64
C VAL A 48 19.74 -4.98 -9.77
N ILE A 49 19.22 -6.21 -9.98
CA ILE A 49 17.77 -6.47 -10.02
C ILE A 49 17.10 -6.05 -8.71
N LYS A 50 17.62 -6.49 -7.56
CA LYS A 50 17.07 -6.11 -6.25
C LYS A 50 17.06 -4.59 -6.05
N ARG A 51 18.14 -3.91 -6.43
CA ARG A 51 18.24 -2.44 -6.35
C ARG A 51 17.20 -1.76 -7.24
N ASN A 52 17.03 -2.21 -8.48
CA ASN A 52 16.09 -1.61 -9.42
C ASN A 52 14.64 -1.86 -9.01
N ILE A 53 14.31 -3.07 -8.52
CA ILE A 53 13.01 -3.35 -7.91
C ILE A 53 12.75 -2.37 -6.77
N ARG A 54 13.67 -2.26 -5.81
CA ARG A 54 13.54 -1.34 -4.66
C ARG A 54 13.28 0.10 -5.13
N ASN A 55 14.08 0.61 -6.05
CA ASN A 55 13.95 1.98 -6.57
C ASN A 55 12.61 2.21 -7.26
N THR A 56 12.19 1.26 -8.11
CA THR A 56 10.90 1.33 -8.81
C THR A 56 9.74 1.24 -7.82
N THR A 57 9.82 0.39 -6.79
CA THR A 57 8.84 0.34 -5.71
C THR A 57 8.71 1.68 -4.99
N ILE A 58 9.84 2.26 -4.53
CA ILE A 58 9.83 3.56 -3.82
C ILE A 58 9.20 4.65 -4.69
N ARG A 59 9.57 4.70 -5.98
CA ARG A 59 9.01 5.67 -6.94
C ARG A 59 7.51 5.47 -7.11
N TYR A 60 7.07 4.22 -7.28
CA TYR A 60 5.67 3.89 -7.48
C TYR A 60 4.81 4.22 -6.26
N THR A 61 5.26 3.83 -5.06
CA THR A 61 4.51 4.10 -3.82
C THR A 61 4.42 5.58 -3.53
N SER A 62 5.51 6.34 -3.77
CA SER A 62 5.51 7.80 -3.63
C SER A 62 4.57 8.47 -4.62
N PHE A 63 4.57 8.02 -5.88
CA PHE A 63 3.62 8.46 -6.89
C PHE A 63 2.17 8.17 -6.47
N LYS A 64 1.88 6.94 -6.03
CA LYS A 64 0.55 6.53 -5.59
C LYS A 64 0.06 7.35 -4.40
N GLN A 65 0.93 7.60 -3.42
CA GLN A 65 0.61 8.46 -2.27
C GLN A 65 0.24 9.88 -2.73
N LYS A 66 1.01 10.45 -3.67
CA LYS A 66 0.73 11.78 -4.22
C LYS A 66 -0.61 11.83 -4.95
N GLU A 67 -0.92 10.81 -5.75
CA GLU A 67 -2.20 10.72 -6.47
C GLU A 67 -3.38 10.56 -5.51
N THR A 68 -3.24 9.74 -4.46
CA THR A 68 -4.25 9.61 -3.40
C THR A 68 -4.50 10.95 -2.70
N HIS A 69 -3.44 11.67 -2.31
CA HIS A 69 -3.59 12.99 -1.68
C HIS A 69 -4.23 14.02 -2.62
N LYS A 70 -3.87 13.98 -3.91
CA LYS A 70 -4.47 14.84 -4.93
C LYS A 70 -5.96 14.54 -5.10
N LEU A 71 -6.35 13.26 -5.11
CA LEU A 71 -7.74 12.84 -5.16
C LEU A 71 -8.48 13.33 -3.91
N GLU A 72 -7.93 13.09 -2.72
CA GLU A 72 -8.49 13.53 -1.44
C GLU A 72 -8.75 15.05 -1.43
N THR A 73 -7.74 15.86 -1.74
CA THR A 73 -7.85 17.32 -1.79
C THR A 73 -8.90 17.76 -2.82
N LYS A 74 -8.95 17.11 -3.99
CA LYS A 74 -9.93 17.42 -5.03
C LYS A 74 -11.35 17.10 -4.57
N THR A 75 -11.55 15.95 -3.93
CA THR A 75 -12.86 15.51 -3.41
C THR A 75 -13.35 16.47 -2.32
N ILE A 76 -12.48 16.87 -1.37
CA ILE A 76 -12.82 17.85 -0.33
C ILE A 76 -13.26 19.18 -0.96
N LYS A 77 -12.46 19.74 -1.88
CA LYS A 77 -12.82 20.99 -2.58
C LYS A 77 -14.12 20.88 -3.36
N THR A 78 -14.39 19.72 -3.94
CA THR A 78 -15.63 19.45 -4.67
C THR A 78 -16.82 19.47 -3.72
N ILE A 79 -16.71 18.80 -2.57
CA ILE A 79 -17.73 18.82 -1.51
C ILE A 79 -17.98 20.25 -1.04
N GLU A 80 -16.94 21.01 -0.69
CA GLU A 80 -17.06 22.41 -0.26
C GLU A 80 -17.77 23.28 -1.29
N THR A 81 -17.49 23.06 -2.58
CA THR A 81 -18.13 23.80 -3.67
C THR A 81 -19.60 23.44 -3.80
N LEU A 82 -19.93 22.15 -3.74
CA LEU A 82 -21.32 21.65 -3.79
C LEU A 82 -22.13 22.12 -2.58
N GLU A 83 -21.55 22.12 -1.38
CA GLU A 83 -22.19 22.61 -0.15
C GLU A 83 -22.47 24.11 -0.22
N LYS A 84 -21.55 24.90 -0.78
CA LYS A 84 -21.79 26.33 -1.06
C LYS A 84 -22.89 26.54 -2.09
N GLN A 85 -22.91 25.74 -3.15
CA GLN A 85 -23.97 25.80 -4.16
C GLN A 85 -25.33 25.48 -3.56
N LEU A 86 -25.40 24.48 -2.68
CA LEU A 86 -26.62 24.09 -1.97
C LEU A 86 -27.15 25.25 -1.12
N HIS A 87 -26.28 25.96 -0.39
CA HIS A 87 -26.67 27.09 0.45
C HIS A 87 -27.18 28.30 -0.35
N VAL A 88 -26.67 28.53 -1.57
CA VAL A 88 -27.05 29.67 -2.43
C VAL A 88 -28.29 29.36 -3.28
N THR A 89 -28.59 28.08 -3.51
CA THR A 89 -29.67 27.65 -4.40
C THR A 89 -31.03 27.85 -3.73
N ASN A 90 -31.91 28.63 -4.36
CA ASN A 90 -33.30 28.80 -3.96
C ASN A 90 -34.25 27.76 -4.61
N SER A 91 -33.70 26.83 -5.40
CA SER A 91 -34.46 25.76 -6.07
C SER A 91 -34.89 24.71 -5.05
N THR A 92 -36.11 24.17 -5.19
CA THR A 92 -36.62 23.04 -4.42
C THR A 92 -36.06 21.68 -4.87
N ASP A 93 -35.47 21.61 -6.07
CA ASP A 93 -34.84 20.39 -6.57
C ASP A 93 -33.33 20.41 -6.31
N THR A 94 -32.94 20.01 -5.09
CA THR A 94 -31.54 19.91 -4.62
C THR A 94 -31.01 18.48 -4.61
N THR A 95 -31.86 17.49 -4.92
CA THR A 95 -31.57 16.06 -4.76
C THR A 95 -30.33 15.62 -5.53
N ALA A 96 -30.09 16.18 -6.71
CA ALA A 96 -28.90 15.89 -7.51
C ALA A 96 -27.59 16.32 -6.81
N ILE A 97 -27.60 17.51 -6.18
CA ILE A 97 -26.44 18.07 -5.47
C ILE A 97 -26.17 17.25 -4.19
N GLU A 98 -27.22 16.90 -3.45
CA GLU A 98 -27.13 16.08 -2.24
C GLU A 98 -26.59 14.67 -2.53
N ASN A 99 -27.04 14.04 -3.62
CA ASN A 99 -26.53 12.76 -4.08
C ASN A 99 -25.04 12.85 -4.47
N ALA A 100 -24.63 13.93 -5.13
CA ALA A 100 -23.24 14.16 -5.49
C ALA A 100 -22.36 14.36 -4.24
N ILE A 101 -22.82 15.13 -3.25
CA ILE A 101 -22.12 15.30 -1.96
C ILE A 101 -21.97 13.96 -1.26
N THR A 102 -23.05 13.18 -1.16
CA THR A 102 -23.05 11.87 -0.51
C THR A 102 -22.06 10.92 -1.18
N SER A 103 -22.06 10.87 -2.52
CA SER A 103 -21.13 10.05 -3.30
C SER A 103 -19.67 10.46 -3.06
N ASN A 104 -19.38 11.76 -3.03
CA ASN A 104 -18.03 12.26 -2.75
C ASN A 104 -17.59 11.96 -1.30
N LYS A 105 -18.50 12.03 -0.32
CA LYS A 105 -18.23 11.64 1.07
C LYS A 105 -17.90 10.16 1.19
N GLN A 106 -18.62 9.28 0.47
CA GLN A 106 -18.31 7.84 0.41
C GLN A 106 -16.91 7.56 -0.17
N VAL A 107 -16.50 8.29 -1.22
CA VAL A 107 -15.14 8.18 -1.76
C VAL A 107 -14.10 8.59 -0.71
N LEU A 108 -14.34 9.68 0.01
CA LEU A 108 -13.44 10.18 1.06
C LEU A 108 -13.31 9.18 2.22
N GLU A 109 -14.42 8.61 2.69
CA GLU A 109 -14.44 7.54 3.68
C GLU A 109 -13.61 6.33 3.24
N GLY A 110 -13.70 5.93 1.97
CA GLY A 110 -12.87 4.86 1.41
C GLY A 110 -11.37 5.15 1.51
N ILE A 111 -10.95 6.39 1.28
CA ILE A 111 -9.55 6.83 1.42
C ILE A 111 -9.10 6.74 2.89
N TYR A 112 -9.90 7.27 3.82
CA TYR A 112 -9.58 7.26 5.24
C TYR A 112 -9.56 5.86 5.83
N HIS A 113 -10.47 4.99 5.43
CA HIS A 113 -10.47 3.60 5.85
C HIS A 113 -9.15 2.89 5.49
N ILE A 114 -8.62 3.11 4.28
CA ILE A 114 -7.33 2.54 3.86
C ILE A 114 -6.18 3.10 4.72
N GLN A 115 -6.15 4.41 4.95
CA GLN A 115 -5.11 5.06 5.76
C GLN A 115 -5.14 4.56 7.21
N LEU A 116 -6.32 4.49 7.81
CA LEU A 116 -6.55 4.02 9.17
C LEU A 116 -6.11 2.57 9.33
N ASN A 117 -6.50 1.69 8.41
CA ASN A 117 -6.06 0.29 8.42
C ASN A 117 -4.53 0.16 8.35
N GLY A 118 -3.88 1.03 7.57
CA GLY A 118 -2.42 1.09 7.53
C GLY A 118 -1.80 1.51 8.86
N ILE A 119 -2.40 2.46 9.58
CA ILE A 119 -1.96 2.88 10.92
C ILE A 119 -2.15 1.74 11.93
N ILE A 120 -3.33 1.12 11.96
CA ILE A 120 -3.65 0.01 12.86
C ILE A 120 -2.69 -1.16 12.63
N LEU A 121 -2.41 -1.52 11.38
CA LEU A 121 -1.50 -2.61 11.04
C LEU A 121 -0.10 -2.36 11.58
N ARG A 122 0.46 -1.16 11.38
CA ARG A 122 1.79 -0.79 11.88
C ARG A 122 1.85 -0.75 13.41
N ALA A 123 0.79 -0.26 14.06
CA ALA A 123 0.71 -0.27 15.52
C ALA A 123 0.72 -1.69 16.08
N ARG A 124 0.00 -2.62 15.44
CA ARG A 124 0.03 -4.05 15.79
C ARG A 124 1.40 -4.66 15.58
N GLU A 125 2.03 -4.41 14.42
CA GLU A 125 3.38 -4.88 14.12
C GLU A 125 4.39 -4.40 15.17
N GLN A 126 4.38 -3.11 15.51
CA GLN A 126 5.25 -2.54 16.53
C GLN A 126 5.02 -3.17 17.91
N HIS A 127 3.75 -3.43 18.26
CA HIS A 127 3.41 -4.08 19.53
C HIS A 127 3.98 -5.51 19.60
N VAL A 128 3.80 -6.29 18.54
CA VAL A 128 4.37 -7.65 18.44
C VAL A 128 5.90 -7.60 18.49
N GLU A 129 6.55 -6.68 17.77
CA GLU A 129 8.01 -6.57 17.74
C GLU A 129 8.63 -6.19 19.09
N HIS A 130 7.98 -5.35 19.91
CA HIS A 130 8.59 -4.75 21.11
C HIS A 130 7.98 -5.19 22.44
N ASN A 131 6.71 -5.62 22.47
CA ASN A 131 5.97 -5.90 23.71
C ASN A 131 5.57 -7.36 23.85
N GLU A 132 5.45 -8.12 22.75
CA GLU A 132 5.34 -9.56 22.85
C GLU A 132 6.73 -10.16 23.04
N LYS A 133 7.02 -10.68 24.24
CA LYS A 133 8.14 -11.61 24.39
C LYS A 133 7.87 -12.77 23.45
N ASN A 134 8.89 -13.25 22.73
CA ASN A 134 8.88 -14.51 22.00
C ASN A 134 8.64 -15.70 22.97
N THR A 135 7.46 -15.82 23.54
CA THR A 135 6.98 -17.08 24.12
C THR A 135 6.37 -17.86 22.97
N ASN A 136 7.20 -18.44 22.09
CA ASN A 136 6.97 -19.71 21.40
C ASN A 136 7.87 -19.89 20.17
N THR A 137 8.98 -20.60 20.38
CA THR A 137 9.50 -21.60 19.44
C THR A 137 8.50 -22.76 19.20
N SER A 138 7.17 -22.55 19.20
CA SER A 138 6.22 -23.69 19.31
C SER A 138 4.81 -23.51 18.69
N GLN A 139 4.50 -22.43 17.96
CA GLN A 139 3.18 -22.33 17.29
C GLN A 139 3.24 -22.35 15.75
N THR A 140 4.37 -21.97 15.14
CA THR A 140 4.52 -22.07 13.67
C THR A 140 4.59 -23.52 13.18
N SER A 141 5.05 -24.46 14.01
CA SER A 141 5.13 -25.89 13.65
C SER A 141 3.79 -26.62 13.74
N LYS A 142 2.82 -26.12 14.52
CA LYS A 142 1.53 -26.81 14.72
C LYS A 142 0.54 -26.59 13.57
N ASN A 143 0.61 -25.44 12.89
CA ASN A 143 -0.27 -25.13 11.76
C ASN A 143 0.13 -25.83 10.45
N VAL A 144 1.37 -26.32 10.35
CA VAL A 144 1.84 -27.12 9.20
C VAL A 144 1.37 -28.58 9.29
N GLU A 145 1.24 -29.12 10.50
CA GLU A 145 0.79 -30.51 10.72
C GLU A 145 -0.73 -30.68 10.54
N VAL A 146 -1.53 -29.69 10.93
CA VAL A 146 -3.00 -29.75 10.80
C VAL A 146 -3.44 -29.68 9.33
N ASN A 147 -2.71 -28.96 8.46
CA ASN A 147 -3.05 -28.85 7.04
C ASN A 147 -2.61 -30.03 6.17
N LYS A 148 -1.67 -30.88 6.63
CA LYS A 148 -1.28 -32.10 5.89
C LYS A 148 -2.27 -33.26 6.06
N LYS A 149 -3.07 -33.28 7.13
CA LYS A 149 -4.07 -34.33 7.39
C LYS A 149 -5.40 -34.12 6.65
N LEU A 150 -5.57 -32.99 5.95
CA LEU A 150 -6.80 -32.69 5.19
C LEU A 150 -6.67 -32.97 3.68
N TYR A 151 -5.52 -33.42 3.19
CA TYR A 151 -5.29 -33.72 1.77
C TYR A 151 -4.63 -35.08 1.52
N THR A 152 -4.90 -36.05 2.40
CA THR A 152 -4.53 -37.46 2.18
C THR A 152 -5.79 -38.32 2.29
N ASN A 153 -6.47 -38.47 1.15
CA ASN A 153 -7.23 -39.68 0.81
C ASN A 153 -6.34 -40.50 -0.11
#